data_AF-A0A2Z4UED6-F1
#
_entry.id   AF-A0A2Z4UED6-F1
#
_cell.length_a   1.000
_cell.length_b   1.000
_cell.length_c   1.000
_cell.angle_alpha   90.00
_cell.angle_beta   90.00
_cell.angle_gamma   90.00
#
_symmetry.space_group_name_H-M   'P 1'
#
loop_
_entity.id
_entity.type
_entity.pdbx_description
1 polymer ?
#
loop_
_entity_poly.entity_id
_entity_poly.type
_entity_poly.pdbx_seq_one_letter_code
_entity_poly.pdbx_strand_id
1 'polypeptide(L)'
;MPDWNYFFWSGYSDEDYDNFRKQEEPKTVFYEAFGEKFPIQLIVKGYSYTGNLEIEMVNWKYRYPSPWATLTVDLHEVCEKDCTYVDTNHHGRKILSWISESGLGEVTGEISRNGYCTYEKVRFYPERLKYYDLEGYRRYEAKYEEIHKTSLKRNN
;
A
#
# COMPACT_ATOMS: atom_id res chain seq x y z
N MET A 1 6.40 -9.42 21.34
CA MET A 1 5.40 -8.42 21.74
C MET A 1 5.99 -7.69 22.93
N PRO A 2 6.18 -6.36 22.86
CA PRO A 2 6.56 -5.56 24.03
C PRO A 2 5.61 -5.84 25.18
N ASP A 3 6.10 -5.81 26.42
CA ASP A 3 5.24 -5.98 27.59
C ASP A 3 4.35 -4.74 27.79
N TRP A 4 3.38 -4.88 28.69
CA TRP A 4 2.44 -3.80 29.00
C TRP A 4 3.14 -2.53 29.50
N ASN A 5 4.29 -2.64 30.18
CA ASN A 5 5.02 -1.47 30.67
C ASN A 5 5.46 -0.57 29.50
N TYR A 6 5.93 -1.14 28.39
CA TYR A 6 6.30 -0.36 27.20
C TYR A 6 5.12 0.42 26.61
N PHE A 7 3.94 -0.21 26.50
CA PHE A 7 2.73 0.41 25.97
C PHE A 7 2.16 1.46 26.91
N PHE A 8 2.14 1.19 28.21
CA PHE A 8 1.72 2.14 29.24
C PHE A 8 2.57 3.42 29.22
N TRP A 9 3.90 3.30 29.20
CA TRP A 9 4.78 4.47 29.10
C TRP A 9 4.69 5.20 27.76
N SER A 10 4.20 4.52 26.72
CA SER A 10 3.92 5.10 25.41
C SER A 10 2.51 5.69 25.29
N GLY A 11 1.72 5.71 26.38
CA GLY A 11 0.40 6.35 26.45
C GLY A 11 -0.78 5.50 25.96
N TYR A 12 -0.59 4.20 25.76
CA TYR A 12 -1.66 3.29 25.35
C TYR A 12 -2.45 2.78 26.56
N SER A 13 -3.76 2.60 26.38
CA SER A 13 -4.64 2.06 27.40
C SER A 13 -4.56 0.53 27.49
N ASP A 14 -5.09 -0.03 28.58
CA ASP A 14 -5.25 -1.49 28.73
C ASP A 14 -6.11 -2.07 27.61
N GLU A 15 -7.12 -1.34 27.16
CA GLU A 15 -7.99 -1.74 26.06
C GLU A 15 -7.23 -1.79 24.73
N ASP A 16 -6.39 -0.78 24.46
CA ASP A 16 -5.52 -0.78 23.27
C ASP A 16 -4.59 -2.00 23.29
N TYR A 17 -3.94 -2.25 24.43
CA TYR A 17 -3.05 -3.40 24.61
C TYR A 17 -3.77 -4.75 24.43
N ASP A 18 -4.98 -4.89 25.00
CA ASP A 18 -5.79 -6.10 24.86
C ASP A 18 -6.27 -6.31 23.43
N ASN A 19 -6.66 -5.24 22.74
CA ASN A 19 -7.03 -5.27 21.33
C ASN A 19 -5.83 -5.69 20.47
N PHE A 20 -4.63 -5.17 20.74
CA PHE A 20 -3.41 -5.61 20.07
C PHE A 20 -3.11 -7.09 20.32
N ARG A 21 -3.28 -7.57 21.56
CA ARG A 21 -3.06 -8.98 21.91
C ARG A 21 -4.03 -9.95 21.24
N LYS A 22 -5.26 -9.50 20.98
CA LYS A 22 -6.34 -10.32 20.40
C LYS A 22 -6.38 -10.23 18.87
N GLN A 23 -5.60 -9.33 18.26
CA GLN A 23 -5.55 -9.17 16.81
C GLN A 23 -4.91 -10.39 16.16
N GLU A 24 -5.60 -10.99 15.17
CA GLU A 24 -4.97 -11.95 14.27
C GLU A 24 -3.90 -11.24 13.44
N GLU A 25 -2.68 -11.79 13.41
CA GLU A 25 -1.58 -11.24 12.60
C GLU A 25 -2.04 -11.14 11.13
N PRO A 26 -1.93 -9.97 10.49
CA PRO A 26 -2.37 -9.83 9.11
C PRO A 26 -1.48 -10.65 8.18
N LYS A 27 -1.99 -10.90 6.98
CA LYS A 27 -1.15 -11.46 5.92
C LYS A 27 -0.08 -10.44 5.55
N THR A 28 1.16 -10.91 5.46
CA THR A 28 2.31 -10.07 5.16
C THR A 28 3.13 -10.65 4.01
N VAL A 29 3.83 -9.76 3.31
CA VAL A 29 4.84 -10.08 2.30
C VAL A 29 6.19 -9.62 2.85
N PHE A 30 7.24 -10.45 2.68
CA PHE A 30 8.57 -10.05 3.13
C PHE A 30 9.19 -9.01 2.19
N TYR A 31 9.69 -7.93 2.76
CA TYR A 31 10.47 -6.90 2.08
C TYR A 31 11.87 -6.81 2.70
N GLU A 32 12.91 -6.77 1.88
CA GLU A 32 14.29 -6.66 2.36
C GLU A 32 14.76 -5.21 2.31
N ALA A 33 15.15 -4.67 3.46
CA ALA A 33 15.71 -3.33 3.60
C ALA A 33 16.78 -3.33 4.68
N PHE A 34 17.81 -2.49 4.56
CA PHE A 34 18.88 -2.37 5.57
C PHE A 34 19.59 -3.71 5.93
N GLY A 35 19.57 -4.69 5.02
CA GLY A 35 20.13 -6.03 5.26
C GLY A 35 19.25 -6.96 6.10
N GLU A 36 17.99 -6.58 6.37
CA GLU A 36 17.03 -7.35 7.14
C GLU A 36 15.73 -7.57 6.36
N LYS A 37 14.99 -8.64 6.70
CA LYS A 37 13.66 -8.91 6.15
C LYS A 37 12.57 -8.44 7.11
N PHE A 38 11.64 -7.64 6.58
CA PHE A 38 10.51 -7.09 7.29
C PHE A 38 9.21 -7.73 6.77
N PRO A 39 8.34 -8.26 7.65
CA PRO A 39 7.00 -8.65 7.25
C PRO A 39 6.16 -7.37 7.05
N ILE A 40 5.78 -7.11 5.80
CA ILE A 40 5.01 -5.93 5.42
C ILE A 40 3.56 -6.35 5.15
N GLN A 41 2.63 -5.76 5.89
CA GLN A 41 1.22 -5.75 5.55
C GLN A 41 0.98 -4.68 4.49
N LEU A 42 0.18 -5.01 3.48
CA LEU A 42 -0.29 -4.08 2.47
C LEU A 42 -1.69 -3.60 2.85
N ILE A 43 -1.89 -2.29 2.96
CA ILE A 43 -3.21 -1.69 3.14
C ILE A 43 -3.63 -1.07 1.81
N VAL A 44 -4.73 -1.56 1.25
CA VAL A 44 -5.23 -1.14 -0.06
C VAL A 44 -6.28 -0.06 0.10
N LYS A 45 -6.09 1.05 -0.61
CA LYS A 45 -6.96 2.23 -0.63
C LYS A 45 -7.05 2.78 -2.06
N GLY A 46 -7.88 3.80 -2.24
CA GLY A 46 -7.89 4.61 -3.46
C GLY A 46 -7.58 6.05 -3.12
N TYR A 47 -6.72 6.70 -3.90
CA TYR A 47 -6.44 8.12 -3.74
C TYR A 47 -7.70 8.97 -3.87
N SER A 48 -7.80 10.03 -3.08
CA SER A 48 -9.02 10.83 -2.99
C SER A 48 -9.35 11.64 -4.24
N TYR A 49 -8.35 12.04 -5.01
CA TYR A 49 -8.57 12.87 -6.20
C TYR A 49 -8.75 12.02 -7.46
N THR A 50 -7.80 11.13 -7.76
CA THR A 50 -7.82 10.33 -8.98
C THR A 50 -8.62 9.04 -8.84
N GLY A 51 -8.82 8.54 -7.62
CA GLY A 51 -9.34 7.19 -7.39
C GLY A 51 -8.33 6.09 -7.72
N ASN A 52 -7.11 6.44 -8.13
CA ASN A 52 -6.05 5.47 -8.43
C ASN A 52 -5.73 4.62 -7.20
N LEU A 53 -5.17 3.44 -7.47
CA LEU A 53 -4.76 2.51 -6.43
C LEU A 53 -3.69 3.15 -5.52
N GLU A 54 -3.97 3.13 -4.22
CA GLU A 54 -3.05 3.51 -3.15
C GLU A 54 -2.71 2.28 -2.32
N ILE A 55 -1.42 2.04 -2.10
CA ILE A 55 -0.94 0.94 -1.24
C ILE A 55 -0.05 1.52 -0.14
N GLU A 56 -0.46 1.37 1.12
CA GLU A 56 0.39 1.66 2.26
C GLU A 56 1.11 0.40 2.75
N MET A 57 2.34 0.56 3.21
CA MET A 57 3.15 -0.50 3.81
C MET A 57 3.17 -0.31 5.33
N VAL A 58 2.80 -1.37 6.06
CA VAL A 58 2.84 -1.42 7.52
C VAL A 58 3.76 -2.56 7.94
N ASN A 59 4.78 -2.26 8.74
CA ASN A 59 5.74 -3.22 9.24
C ASN A 59 5.20 -3.95 10.48
N TRP A 60 5.38 -5.26 10.50
CA TRP A 60 4.96 -6.16 11.58
C TRP A 60 6.11 -6.91 12.26
N LYS A 61 7.38 -6.53 12.03
CA LYS A 61 8.58 -7.23 12.55
C LYS A 61 8.49 -7.57 14.04
N TYR A 62 7.89 -6.68 14.83
CA TYR A 62 7.79 -6.83 16.28
C TYR A 62 6.40 -7.28 16.77
N ARG A 63 5.57 -7.82 15.86
CA ARG A 63 4.17 -8.23 16.08
C ARG A 63 3.24 -7.10 16.54
N TYR A 64 3.54 -5.89 16.11
CA TYR A 64 2.65 -4.73 16.20
C TYR A 64 2.79 -3.90 14.92
N PRO A 65 1.74 -3.20 14.47
CA PRO A 65 1.80 -2.39 13.26
C PRO A 65 2.65 -1.15 13.50
N SER A 66 3.63 -0.94 12.63
CA SER A 66 4.42 0.28 12.58
C SER A 66 4.37 0.85 11.16
N PRO A 67 3.99 2.12 10.96
CA PRO A 67 3.99 2.73 9.63
C PRO A 67 5.36 2.61 8.98
N TRP A 68 5.40 2.12 7.73
CA TRP A 68 6.64 2.04 6.96
C TRP A 68 6.73 3.19 5.96
N ALA A 69 5.85 3.17 4.94
CA ALA A 69 5.71 4.23 3.94
C ALA A 69 4.52 3.92 3.00
N THR A 70 4.11 4.87 2.17
CA THR A 70 3.22 4.61 1.03
C THR A 70 4.05 4.07 -0.13
N LEU A 71 3.64 2.95 -0.73
CA LEU A 71 4.33 2.30 -1.85
C LEU A 71 4.11 3.06 -3.18
N THR A 72 2.91 3.62 -3.33
CA THR A 72 2.44 4.28 -4.55
C THR A 72 2.52 5.79 -4.41
N VAL A 73 2.40 6.51 -5.53
CA VAL A 73 2.29 7.97 -5.55
C VAL A 73 1.17 8.41 -6.50
N ASP A 74 0.38 9.40 -6.08
CA ASP A 74 -0.62 10.02 -6.94
C ASP A 74 0.00 11.17 -7.73
N LEU A 75 0.09 11.01 -9.05
CA LEU A 75 0.63 12.04 -9.95
C LEU A 75 -0.47 12.89 -10.59
N HIS A 76 -1.69 12.83 -10.06
CA HIS A 76 -2.88 13.52 -10.59
C HIS A 76 -3.25 13.12 -12.03
N GLU A 77 -2.64 12.05 -12.55
CA GLU A 77 -3.00 11.39 -13.80
C GLU A 77 -3.88 10.18 -13.48
N VAL A 78 -5.04 10.08 -14.12
CA VAL A 78 -5.93 8.93 -13.96
C VAL A 78 -5.33 7.71 -14.67
N CYS A 79 -5.13 6.62 -13.92
CA CYS A 79 -4.57 5.38 -14.44
C CYS A 79 -5.67 4.37 -14.81
N GLU A 80 -5.32 3.39 -15.66
CA GLU A 80 -6.13 2.18 -15.83
C GLU A 80 -6.35 1.50 -14.47
N LYS A 81 -7.47 0.79 -14.35
CA LYS A 81 -7.79 0.05 -13.12
C LYS A 81 -6.66 -0.90 -12.76
N ASP A 82 -6.35 -0.96 -11.47
CA ASP A 82 -5.26 -1.74 -10.88
C ASP A 82 -3.85 -1.31 -11.35
N CYS A 83 -3.72 -0.20 -12.09
CA CYS A 83 -2.45 0.42 -12.44
C CYS A 83 -2.22 1.71 -11.64
N THR A 84 -0.98 1.95 -11.25
CA THR A 84 -0.59 3.19 -10.54
C THR A 84 0.93 3.38 -10.59
N TYR A 85 1.40 4.58 -10.25
CA TYR A 85 2.82 4.89 -10.18
C TYR A 85 3.39 4.52 -8.81
N VAL A 86 4.59 3.95 -8.80
CA VAL A 86 5.30 3.55 -7.57
C VAL A 86 6.27 4.65 -7.14
N ASP A 87 6.32 4.96 -5.84
CA ASP A 87 7.21 5.99 -5.28
C ASP A 87 8.67 5.51 -5.23
N THR A 88 9.30 5.39 -6.39
CA THR A 88 10.71 5.01 -6.51
C THR A 88 11.67 6.10 -6.01
N ASN A 89 11.18 7.31 -5.75
CA ASN A 89 11.97 8.37 -5.12
C ASN A 89 12.22 8.06 -3.64
N HIS A 90 11.19 7.62 -2.90
CA HIS A 90 11.35 7.24 -1.50
C HIS A 90 11.95 5.84 -1.33
N HIS A 91 11.50 4.86 -2.14
CA HIS A 91 11.90 3.45 -1.96
C HIS A 91 13.15 3.05 -2.74
N GLY A 92 13.60 3.88 -3.68
CA GLY A 92 14.61 3.49 -4.67
C GLY A 92 14.07 2.48 -5.69
N ARG A 93 14.82 2.24 -6.77
CA ARG A 93 14.35 1.40 -7.90
C ARG A 93 14.20 -0.09 -7.57
N LYS A 94 14.85 -0.59 -6.52
CA LYS A 94 14.76 -2.01 -6.12
C LYS A 94 13.34 -2.42 -5.71
N ILE A 95 12.49 -1.47 -5.34
CA ILE A 95 11.09 -1.72 -5.01
C ILE A 95 10.32 -2.34 -6.19
N LEU A 96 10.69 -2.00 -7.42
CA LEU A 96 10.07 -2.54 -8.64
C LEU A 96 10.37 -4.03 -8.79
N SER A 97 11.64 -4.42 -8.57
CA SER A 97 12.04 -5.83 -8.55
C SER A 97 11.29 -6.59 -7.47
N TRP A 98 11.18 -6.02 -6.27
CA TRP A 98 10.44 -6.64 -5.18
C TRP A 98 8.95 -6.86 -5.52
N ILE A 99 8.28 -5.89 -6.14
CA ILE A 99 6.88 -6.03 -6.60
C ILE A 99 6.75 -7.23 -7.55
N SER A 100 7.64 -7.35 -8.53
CA SER A 100 7.59 -8.45 -9.50
C SER A 100 7.98 -9.80 -8.90
N GLU A 101 9.02 -9.87 -8.09
CA GLU A 101 9.51 -11.10 -7.47
C GLU A 101 8.56 -11.64 -6.40
N SER A 102 7.88 -10.76 -5.66
CA SER A 102 6.81 -11.15 -4.74
C SER A 102 5.51 -11.53 -5.46
N GLY A 103 5.45 -11.31 -6.78
CA GLY A 103 4.29 -11.54 -7.63
C GLY A 103 3.11 -10.65 -7.25
N LEU A 104 3.35 -9.41 -6.80
CA LEU A 104 2.33 -8.40 -6.54
C LEU A 104 1.85 -7.72 -7.82
N GLY A 105 2.71 -7.66 -8.85
CA GLY A 105 2.40 -7.02 -10.12
C GLY A 105 3.61 -6.97 -11.05
N GLU A 106 3.45 -6.25 -12.16
CA GLU A 106 4.48 -6.10 -13.19
C GLU A 106 4.61 -4.64 -13.64
N VAL A 107 5.83 -4.24 -13.99
CA VAL A 107 6.10 -2.91 -14.54
C VAL A 107 5.56 -2.84 -15.97
N THR A 108 4.80 -1.79 -16.31
CA THR A 108 4.16 -1.68 -17.63
C THR A 108 5.11 -1.16 -18.72
N GLY A 109 6.24 -0.56 -18.31
CA GLY A 109 7.16 0.16 -19.18
C GLY A 109 6.85 1.65 -19.32
N GLU A 110 5.68 2.10 -18.84
CA GLU A 110 5.33 3.51 -18.79
C GLU A 110 6.00 4.20 -17.60
N ILE A 111 6.42 5.44 -17.83
CA ILE A 111 7.12 6.27 -16.85
C ILE A 111 6.48 7.66 -16.86
N SER A 112 6.21 8.22 -15.69
CA SER A 112 5.84 9.62 -15.54
C SER A 112 6.92 10.39 -14.78
N ARG A 113 7.01 11.68 -15.04
CA ARG A 113 8.00 12.56 -14.44
C ARG A 113 7.30 13.70 -13.70
N ASN A 114 7.66 13.88 -12.43
CA ASN A 114 7.26 15.04 -11.65
C ASN A 114 8.52 15.71 -11.08
N GLY A 115 8.79 16.94 -11.50
CA GLY A 115 10.04 17.65 -11.19
C GLY A 115 11.29 16.92 -11.71
N TYR A 116 12.17 16.52 -10.80
CA TYR A 116 13.39 15.74 -11.09
C TYR A 116 13.21 14.23 -10.91
N CYS A 117 12.06 13.78 -10.42
CA CYS A 117 11.79 12.38 -10.11
C CYS A 117 11.05 11.71 -11.26
N THR A 118 11.36 10.44 -11.50
CA THR A 118 10.68 9.57 -12.45
C THR A 118 10.04 8.42 -11.71
N TYR A 119 8.80 8.07 -12.07
CA TYR A 119 8.02 7.04 -11.43
C TYR A 119 7.53 6.05 -12.47
N GLU A 120 7.81 4.77 -12.24
CA GLU A 120 7.36 3.68 -13.09
C GLU A 120 5.91 3.30 -12.77
N LYS A 121 5.10 3.13 -13.82
CA LYS A 121 3.75 2.59 -13.70
C LYS A 121 3.83 1.08 -13.55
N VAL A 122 3.07 0.55 -12.59
CA VAL A 122 2.94 -0.87 -12.31
C VAL A 122 1.48 -1.27 -12.45
N ARG A 123 1.25 -2.43 -13.09
CA ARG A 123 -0.02 -3.14 -13.06
C ARG A 123 0.02 -4.14 -11.91
N PHE A 124 -0.76 -3.87 -10.86
CA PHE A 124 -0.89 -4.78 -9.73
C PHE A 124 -1.91 -5.87 -10.04
N TYR A 125 -1.67 -7.05 -9.48
CA TYR A 125 -2.53 -8.21 -9.66
C TYR A 125 -3.68 -8.21 -8.65
N PRO A 126 -4.95 -8.05 -9.08
CA PRO A 126 -6.09 -7.90 -8.19
C PRO A 126 -6.26 -9.04 -7.19
N GLU A 127 -6.04 -10.28 -7.62
CA GLU A 127 -6.13 -11.46 -6.78
C GLU A 127 -5.10 -11.46 -5.65
N ARG A 128 -3.93 -10.85 -5.89
CA ARG A 128 -2.87 -10.70 -4.89
C ARG A 128 -3.21 -9.60 -3.90
N LEU A 129 -3.72 -8.47 -4.38
CA LEU A 129 -4.20 -7.40 -3.51
C LEU A 129 -5.35 -7.88 -2.61
N LYS A 130 -6.34 -8.60 -3.18
CA LYS A 130 -7.45 -9.20 -2.43
C LYS A 130 -6.98 -10.26 -1.43
N TYR A 131 -5.92 -11.00 -1.75
CA TYR A 131 -5.35 -11.97 -0.83
C TYR A 131 -4.83 -11.29 0.44
N TYR A 132 -4.13 -10.15 0.31
CA TYR A 132 -3.57 -9.40 1.43
C TYR A 132 -4.59 -8.51 2.16
N ASP A 133 -5.47 -7.82 1.41
CA ASP A 133 -6.47 -6.90 1.96
C ASP A 133 -7.73 -6.87 1.08
N LEU A 134 -8.61 -7.86 1.29
CA LEU A 134 -9.88 -7.98 0.55
C LEU A 134 -10.79 -6.77 0.74
N GLU A 135 -10.90 -6.26 1.96
CA GLU A 135 -11.82 -5.18 2.28
C GLU A 135 -11.27 -3.83 1.81
N GLY A 136 -9.96 -3.59 1.95
CA GLY A 136 -9.29 -2.44 1.34
C GLY A 136 -9.45 -2.42 -0.17
N TYR A 137 -9.27 -3.57 -0.83
CA TYR A 137 -9.48 -3.66 -2.28
C TYR A 137 -10.92 -3.35 -2.69
N ARG A 138 -11.94 -3.79 -1.93
CA ARG A 138 -13.34 -3.43 -2.21
C ARG A 138 -13.59 -1.93 -2.09
N ARG A 139 -13.04 -1.28 -1.07
CA ARG A 139 -13.13 0.18 -0.88
C ARG A 139 -12.46 0.92 -2.04
N TYR A 140 -11.29 0.45 -2.45
CA TYR A 140 -10.60 0.97 -3.63
C TYR A 140 -11.47 0.84 -4.89
N GLU A 141 -12.02 -0.34 -5.16
CA GLU A 141 -12.81 -0.62 -6.37
C GLU A 141 -14.07 0.26 -6.43
N ALA A 142 -14.79 0.38 -5.31
CA ALA A 142 -15.95 1.27 -5.21
C ALA A 142 -15.59 2.74 -5.49
N LYS A 143 -14.46 3.22 -4.95
CA LYS A 143 -13.99 4.60 -5.14
C LYS A 143 -13.53 4.86 -6.57
N TYR A 144 -12.80 3.92 -7.16
CA TYR A 144 -12.40 3.99 -8.56
C TYR A 144 -13.63 4.09 -9.46
N GLU A 145 -14.63 3.23 -9.26
CA GLU A 145 -15.87 3.29 -10.03
C GLU A 145 -16.66 4.60 -9.85
N GLU A 146 -16.77 5.11 -8.63
CA GLU A 146 -17.49 6.36 -8.35
C GLU A 146 -16.90 7.55 -9.13
N ILE A 147 -15.58 7.71 -9.08
CA ILE A 147 -14.88 8.80 -9.74
C ILE A 147 -14.97 8.66 -11.27
N HIS A 148 -14.80 7.44 -11.79
CA HIS A 148 -14.73 7.22 -13.24
C HIS A 148 -16.12 7.19 -13.90
N LYS A 149 -17.17 6.75 -13.20
CA LYS A 149 -18.58 6.90 -13.65
C LYS A 149 -18.98 8.37 -13.70
N THR A 150 -18.50 9.19 -12.76
CA THR A 150 -18.80 10.63 -12.71
C THR A 150 -18.10 11.39 -13.83
N SER A 151 -16.86 11.04 -14.17
CA SER A 151 -16.12 11.64 -15.28
C SER A 151 -16.75 11.37 -16.65
N LEU A 152 -17.30 10.16 -16.87
CA LEU A 152 -18.03 9.83 -18.10
C LEU A 152 -19.36 10.61 -18.26
N LYS A 153 -20.02 10.96 -17.16
CA LYS A 153 -21.27 11.75 -17.19
C LYS A 153 -21.05 13.25 -17.41
N ARG A 154 -19.85 13.77 -17.13
CA ARG A 154 -19.53 15.20 -17.34
C ARG A 154 -19.10 15.52 -18.78
N ASN A 155 -18.76 14.49 -19.56
CA ASN A 155 -18.27 14.62 -20.93
C ASN A 155 -19.34 14.22 -21.99
N ASN A 156 -20.57 13.96 -21.57
CA ASN A 156 -21.76 13.72 -22.41
C ASN A 156 -22.81 14.80 -22.13
#